data_AF-A0A1S9PKH5-F1
#
_entry.id   AF-A0A1S9PKH5-F1
#
_cell.length_a   1.000
_cell.length_b   1.000
_cell.length_c   1.000
_cell.angle_alpha   90.00
_cell.angle_beta   90.00
_cell.angle_gamma   90.00
#
_symmetry.space_group_name_H-M   'P 1'
#
loop_
_entity.id
_entity.type
_entity.pdbx_description
1 polymer ?
#
loop_
_entity_poly.entity_id
_entity_poly.type
_entity_poly.pdbx_seq_one_letter_code
_entity_poly.pdbx_strand_id
1 'polypeptide(L)'
;MLGKIYVFGILFFGAPGAYVMTLFVDRGAGVFISFLLQNTLWVASTLAGWVLVMKGNITDHKKMMRRSYALAFGAVMLRFYIFLFNTFGHGVNFEHNYLIIAFASWVPNLLVAEWVNRLEEKS
;
A
#
# COMPACT_ATOMS: atom_id res chain seq x y z
N MET A 1 9.15 -15.96 -14.34
CA MET A 1 8.24 -16.83 -13.53
C MET A 1 7.97 -16.27 -12.13
N LEU A 2 8.96 -15.68 -11.45
CA LEU A 2 8.78 -15.03 -10.13
C LEU A 2 7.63 -14.00 -10.05
N GLY A 3 7.45 -13.15 -11.07
CA GLY A 3 6.36 -12.16 -11.07
C GLY A 3 4.94 -12.76 -11.08
N LYS A 4 4.76 -13.95 -11.67
CA LYS A 4 3.46 -14.67 -11.65
C LYS A 4 3.11 -15.16 -10.26
N ILE A 5 4.08 -15.73 -9.56
CA ILE A 5 3.92 -16.26 -8.21
C ILE A 5 3.69 -15.11 -7.21
N TYR A 6 4.37 -13.97 -7.38
CA TYR A 6 4.17 -12.78 -6.55
C TYR A 6 2.74 -12.23 -6.66
N VAL A 7 2.22 -12.08 -7.89
CA VAL A 7 0.85 -11.64 -8.13
C VAL A 7 -0.16 -12.63 -7.57
N PHE A 8 0.03 -13.94 -7.79
CA PHE A 8 -0.87 -14.96 -7.25
C PHE A 8 -0.87 -14.99 -5.72
N GLY A 9 0.31 -14.89 -5.10
CA GLY A 9 0.45 -14.84 -3.65
C GLY A 9 -0.22 -13.61 -3.04
N ILE A 10 -0.04 -12.44 -3.66
CA ILE A 10 -0.72 -11.22 -3.22
C ILE A 10 -2.23 -11.34 -3.39
N LEU A 11 -2.71 -11.82 -4.55
CA LEU A 11 -4.14 -11.83 -4.83
C LEU A 11 -4.90 -12.87 -3.99
N PHE A 12 -4.32 -14.05 -3.78
CA PHE A 12 -4.98 -15.15 -3.07
C PHE A 12 -4.70 -15.19 -1.57
N PHE A 13 -3.55 -14.70 -1.10
CA PHE A 13 -3.20 -14.74 0.32
C PHE A 13 -3.10 -13.34 0.93
N GLY A 14 -2.43 -12.40 0.25
CA GLY A 14 -2.20 -11.06 0.79
C GLY A 14 -3.47 -10.20 0.88
N ALA A 15 -4.22 -10.11 -0.21
CA ALA A 15 -5.42 -9.29 -0.34
C ALA A 15 -6.56 -9.72 0.59
N PRO A 16 -6.98 -11.00 0.63
CA PRO A 16 -8.02 -11.43 1.57
C PRO A 16 -7.56 -11.28 3.02
N GLY A 17 -6.30 -11.57 3.35
CA GLY A 17 -5.76 -11.32 4.69
C GLY A 17 -5.82 -9.85 5.10
N ALA A 18 -5.45 -8.94 4.19
CA ALA A 18 -5.51 -7.50 4.43
C ALA A 18 -6.95 -6.97 4.54
N TYR A 19 -7.89 -7.47 3.73
CA TYR A 19 -9.31 -7.10 3.82
C TYR A 19 -9.93 -7.60 5.12
N VAL A 20 -9.67 -8.85 5.49
CA VAL A 20 -10.15 -9.43 6.76
C VAL A 20 -9.62 -8.62 7.93
N MET A 21 -8.31 -8.32 7.97
CA MET A 21 -7.75 -7.47 9.04
C MET A 21 -8.38 -6.08 9.08
N THR A 22 -8.71 -5.50 7.93
CA THR A 22 -9.38 -4.20 7.86
C THR A 22 -10.78 -4.24 8.49
N LEU A 23 -11.55 -5.32 8.27
CA LEU A 23 -12.88 -5.51 8.87
C LEU A 23 -12.84 -5.68 10.40
N PHE A 24 -11.73 -6.18 10.95
CA PHE A 24 -11.52 -6.34 12.39
C PHE A 24 -10.84 -5.13 13.07
N VAL A 25 -10.65 -4.01 12.36
CA VAL A 25 -10.08 -2.79 12.96
C VAL A 25 -11.15 -2.05 13.79
N ASP A 26 -11.02 -2.15 15.10
CA ASP A 26 -11.83 -1.41 16.09
C ASP A 26 -11.27 -0.01 16.40
N ARG A 27 -10.69 0.67 15.41
CA ARG A 27 -10.03 1.99 15.57
C ARG A 27 -10.71 3.16 14.85
N GLY A 28 -12.02 3.04 14.62
CA GLY A 28 -12.84 4.09 14.02
C GLY A 28 -12.93 4.04 12.48
N ALA A 29 -14.02 4.61 11.95
CA ALA A 29 -14.39 4.52 10.54
C ALA A 29 -13.36 5.15 9.57
N GLY A 30 -12.66 6.21 10.00
CA GLY A 30 -11.65 6.84 9.15
C GLY A 30 -10.43 5.94 8.88
N VAL A 31 -9.98 5.21 9.91
CA VAL A 31 -8.84 4.29 9.79
C VAL A 31 -9.22 3.10 8.91
N PHE A 32 -10.45 2.61 9.07
CA PHE A 32 -11.04 1.59 8.20
C PHE A 32 -11.00 2.02 6.71
N ILE A 33 -11.46 3.23 6.40
CA ILE A 33 -11.47 3.76 5.03
C ILE A 33 -10.04 3.85 4.47
N SER A 34 -9.07 4.31 5.27
CA SER A 34 -7.66 4.38 4.84
C SER A 34 -7.12 3.01 4.43
N PHE A 35 -7.31 1.99 5.27
CA PHE A 35 -6.84 0.64 4.96
C PHE A 35 -7.59 0.02 3.79
N LEU A 36 -8.90 0.27 3.68
CA LEU A 36 -9.70 -0.18 2.55
C LEU A 36 -9.18 0.42 1.24
N LEU A 37 -8.91 1.72 1.21
CA LEU A 37 -8.34 2.42 0.06
C LEU A 37 -6.95 1.89 -0.28
N GLN A 38 -6.06 1.80 0.70
CA GLN A 38 -4.71 1.30 0.51
C GLN A 38 -4.72 -0.12 -0.07
N ASN A 39 -5.53 -1.02 0.49
CA ASN A 39 -5.63 -2.40 0.03
C ASN A 39 -6.24 -2.49 -1.38
N THR A 40 -7.30 -1.72 -1.64
CA THR A 40 -7.93 -1.68 -2.97
C THR A 40 -6.97 -1.16 -4.03
N LEU A 41 -6.23 -0.08 -3.72
CA LEU A 41 -5.19 0.47 -4.60
C LEU A 41 -4.06 -0.54 -4.84
N TRP A 42 -3.66 -1.28 -3.80
CA TRP A 42 -2.59 -2.26 -3.89
C TRP A 42 -2.97 -3.45 -4.78
N VAL A 43 -4.18 -3.99 -4.59
CA VAL A 43 -4.74 -5.05 -5.42
C VAL A 43 -4.93 -4.58 -6.86
N ALA A 44 -5.52 -3.40 -7.05
CA ALA A 44 -5.72 -2.82 -8.38
C ALA A 44 -4.39 -2.61 -9.12
N SER A 45 -3.36 -2.08 -8.45
CA SER A 45 -2.03 -1.88 -9.04
C SER A 45 -1.36 -3.20 -9.42
N THR A 46 -1.48 -4.21 -8.56
CA THR A 46 -0.90 -5.55 -8.79
C THR A 46 -1.60 -6.26 -9.95
N LEU A 47 -2.93 -6.18 -10.04
CA LEU A 47 -3.71 -6.74 -11.13
C LEU A 47 -3.46 -5.99 -12.45
N ALA A 48 -3.38 -4.65 -12.42
CA ALA A 48 -3.04 -3.86 -13.60
C ALA A 48 -1.64 -4.21 -14.12
N GLY A 49 -0.65 -4.33 -13.23
CA GLY A 49 0.69 -4.79 -13.58
C GLY A 49 0.67 -6.18 -14.24
N TRP A 50 -0.16 -7.09 -13.74
CA TRP A 50 -0.34 -8.42 -14.33
C TRP A 50 -0.93 -8.38 -15.74
N VAL A 51 -2.01 -7.62 -15.94
CA VAL A 51 -2.63 -7.49 -17.26
C VAL A 51 -1.66 -6.89 -18.28
N LEU A 52 -0.87 -5.90 -17.87
CA LEU A 52 0.11 -5.23 -18.74
C LEU A 52 1.25 -6.15 -19.16
N VAL A 53 1.76 -7.02 -18.27
CA VAL A 53 2.79 -8.01 -18.66
C VAL A 53 2.23 -9.08 -19.60
N MET A 54 0.96 -9.48 -19.42
CA MET A 54 0.29 -10.39 -20.35
C MET A 54 0.08 -9.77 -21.73
N LYS A 55 -0.13 -8.44 -21.79
CA LYS A 55 -0.20 -7.67 -23.04
C LYS A 55 1.17 -7.34 -23.64
N GLY A 56 2.28 -7.76 -23.02
CA GLY A 56 3.64 -7.48 -23.48
C GLY A 56 4.13 -6.05 -23.24
N ASN A 57 3.36 -5.22 -22.52
CA ASN A 57 3.73 -3.83 -22.23
C ASN A 57 4.57 -3.77 -20.95
N ILE A 58 5.88 -3.98 -21.10
CA ILE A 58 6.85 -4.01 -20.00
C ILE A 58 7.03 -2.64 -19.35
N THR A 59 6.91 -1.55 -20.11
CA THR A 59 7.09 -0.18 -19.59
C THR A 59 6.01 0.16 -18.57
N ASP A 60 4.74 -0.02 -18.93
CA ASP A 60 3.64 0.26 -18.03
C ASP A 60 3.54 -0.78 -16.90
N HIS A 61 3.93 -2.03 -17.16
CA HIS A 61 4.08 -3.04 -16.10
C HIS A 61 5.01 -2.54 -14.99
N LYS A 62 6.19 -2.02 -15.35
CA LYS A 62 7.14 -1.46 -14.36
C LYS A 62 6.55 -0.29 -13.58
N LYS A 63 5.76 0.59 -14.24
CA LYS A 63 5.08 1.71 -13.56
C LYS A 63 4.07 1.21 -12.52
N MET A 64 3.25 0.21 -12.87
CA MET A 64 2.26 -0.37 -11.93
C MET A 64 2.90 -1.18 -10.81
N MET A 65 3.97 -1.93 -11.10
CA MET A 65 4.70 -2.66 -10.07
C MET A 65 5.35 -1.72 -9.04
N ARG A 66 5.89 -0.57 -9.47
CA ARG A 66 6.40 0.46 -8.53
C ARG A 66 5.32 0.98 -7.59
N ARG A 67 4.11 1.25 -8.11
CA ARG A 67 2.96 1.64 -7.28
C ARG A 67 2.61 0.56 -6.26
N SER A 68 2.59 -0.70 -6.67
CA SER A 68 2.34 -1.84 -5.77
C SER A 68 3.41 -1.94 -4.67
N TYR A 69 4.70 -1.80 -5.01
CA TYR A 69 5.79 -1.81 -4.03
C TYR A 69 5.69 -0.65 -3.02
N ALA A 70 5.35 0.55 -3.48
CA ALA A 70 5.19 1.70 -2.61
C ALA A 70 4.02 1.54 -1.62
N LEU A 71 2.89 0.97 -2.08
CA LEU A 71 1.74 0.67 -1.22
C LEU A 71 2.06 -0.42 -0.19
N ALA A 72 2.82 -1.45 -0.59
CA ALA A 72 3.30 -2.49 0.31
C ALA A 72 4.26 -1.92 1.38
N PHE A 73 5.19 -1.04 0.97
CA PHE A 73 6.06 -0.34 1.90
C PHE A 73 5.28 0.58 2.85
N GLY A 74 4.14 1.11 2.41
CA GLY A 74 3.24 1.87 3.28
C GLY A 74 2.75 1.08 4.49
N ALA A 75 2.45 -0.21 4.34
CA ALA A 75 2.10 -1.07 5.48
C ALA A 75 3.27 -1.25 6.47
N VAL A 76 4.52 -1.24 5.98
CA VAL A 76 5.72 -1.29 6.82
C VAL A 76 5.90 0.04 7.55
N MET A 77 5.77 1.17 6.85
CA MET A 77 5.83 2.51 7.44
C MET A 77 4.78 2.72 8.51
N LEU A 78 3.56 2.20 8.31
CA LEU A 78 2.52 2.22 9.33
C LEU A 78 3.00 1.54 10.62
N ARG A 79 3.54 0.32 10.53
CA ARG A 79 4.07 -0.41 11.69
C ARG A 79 5.24 0.32 12.34
N PHE A 80 6.10 0.93 11.53
CA PHE A 80 7.21 1.74 12.00
C PHE A 80 6.72 2.96 12.80
N TYR A 81 5.74 3.70 12.29
CA TYR A 81 5.12 4.81 13.01
C TYR A 81 4.43 4.34 14.29
N ILE A 82 3.65 3.25 14.25
CA ILE A 82 3.00 2.71 15.45
C ILE A 82 4.04 2.33 16.51
N PHE A 83 5.14 1.67 16.11
CA PHE A 83 6.23 1.30 17.01
C PHE A 83 6.90 2.54 17.62
N LEU A 84 7.20 3.56 16.79
CA LEU A 84 7.80 4.80 17.23
C LEU A 84 6.90 5.54 18.22
N PHE A 85 5.61 5.68 17.92
CA PHE A 85 4.63 6.32 18.80
C PHE A 85 4.36 5.52 20.07
N ASN A 86 4.40 4.19 20.04
CA ASN A 86 4.26 3.38 21.25
C ASN A 86 5.49 3.50 22.16
N THR A 87 6.69 3.50 21.56
CA THR A 87 7.96 3.54 22.30
C THR A 87 8.30 4.93 22.85
N PHE A 88 8.01 5.99 22.08
CA PHE A 88 8.37 7.37 22.44
C PHE A 88 7.16 8.24 22.86
N GLY A 89 5.93 7.79 22.60
CA GLY A 89 4.72 8.58 22.83
C GLY A 89 4.12 8.39 24.21
N HIS A 90 4.71 9.03 25.22
CA HIS A 90 3.99 9.33 26.45
C HIS A 90 2.89 10.37 26.16
N GLY A 91 1.62 9.92 26.00
CA GLY A 91 0.45 10.81 26.16
C GLY A 91 -0.22 11.37 24.89
N VAL A 92 0.05 10.84 23.69
CA VAL A 92 -0.65 11.31 22.49
C VAL A 92 -1.95 10.53 22.32
N ASN A 93 -3.10 11.21 22.41
CA ASN A 93 -4.44 10.63 22.26
C ASN A 93 -4.51 9.71 21.02
N PHE A 94 -4.53 8.41 21.29
CA PHE A 94 -4.23 7.36 20.31
C PHE A 94 -5.25 7.29 19.16
N GLU A 95 -6.49 7.75 19.35
CA GLU A 95 -7.51 7.69 18.30
C GLU A 95 -7.29 8.70 17.16
N HIS A 96 -7.05 9.97 17.49
CA HIS A 96 -6.98 11.03 16.46
C HIS A 96 -5.71 10.96 15.63
N ASN A 97 -4.58 10.60 16.24
CA ASN A 97 -3.32 10.51 15.52
C ASN A 97 -3.21 9.26 14.64
N TYR A 98 -3.94 8.18 14.96
CA TYR A 98 -3.86 6.95 14.19
C TYR A 98 -4.41 7.10 12.78
N LEU A 99 -5.44 7.93 12.58
CA LEU A 99 -5.96 8.27 11.26
C LEU A 99 -4.90 8.93 10.39
N ILE A 100 -4.20 9.92 10.95
CA ILE A 100 -3.14 10.65 10.24
C ILE A 100 -2.00 9.70 9.91
N ILE A 101 -1.59 8.85 10.86
CA ILE A 101 -0.55 7.84 10.64
C ILE A 101 -0.96 6.84 9.55
N ALA A 102 -2.23 6.43 9.51
CA ALA A 102 -2.75 5.52 8.50
C ALA A 102 -2.60 6.13 7.09
N PHE A 103 -3.05 7.35 6.87
CA PHE A 103 -2.87 8.03 5.57
C PHE A 103 -1.40 8.35 5.28
N ALA A 104 -0.66 8.87 6.26
CA ALA A 104 0.76 9.21 6.12
C ALA A 104 1.64 7.98 5.85
N SER A 105 1.17 6.78 6.16
CA SER A 105 1.92 5.56 5.86
C SER A 105 2.00 5.27 4.37
N TRP A 106 0.94 5.49 3.59
CA TRP A 106 0.88 5.07 2.19
C TRP A 106 0.78 6.23 1.19
N VAL A 107 0.18 7.37 1.55
CA VAL A 107 0.04 8.53 0.66
C VAL A 107 1.40 9.07 0.18
N PRO A 108 2.37 9.40 1.05
CA PRO A 108 3.66 9.90 0.60
C PRO A 108 4.45 8.85 -0.20
N ASN A 109 4.35 7.57 0.17
CA ASN A 109 4.98 6.49 -0.61
C ASN A 109 4.41 6.42 -2.03
N LEU A 110 3.09 6.52 -2.17
CA LEU A 110 2.44 6.54 -3.47
C LEU A 110 2.83 7.77 -4.29
N LEU A 111 2.93 8.95 -3.66
CA LEU A 111 3.41 10.17 -4.30
C LEU A 111 4.85 10.03 -4.81
N VAL A 112 5.74 9.42 -4.03
CA VAL A 112 7.12 9.14 -4.46
C VAL A 112 7.14 8.18 -5.64
N ALA A 113 6.33 7.12 -5.62
CA ALA A 113 6.23 6.19 -6.75
C ALA A 113 5.76 6.88 -8.03
N GLU A 114 4.77 7.77 -7.91
CA GLU A 114 4.26 8.55 -9.03
C GLU A 114 5.29 9.55 -9.55
N TRP A 115 6.04 10.18 -8.66
CA TRP A 115 7.13 11.08 -9.02
C TRP A 115 8.22 10.34 -9.81
N VAL A 116 8.66 9.18 -9.32
CA VAL A 116 9.66 8.35 -10.02
C VAL A 116 9.14 7.88 -11.38
N ASN A 117 7.86 7.50 -11.48
CA ASN A 117 7.24 7.13 -12.75
C ASN A 117 7.23 8.30 -13.76
N ARG A 118 6.97 9.52 -13.30
CA ARG A 118 6.98 10.73 -14.15
C ARG A 118 8.38 11.14 -14.59
N LEU A 119 9.39 10.91 -13.76
CA LEU A 119 10.79 11.19 -14.12
C LEU A 119 11.28 10.26 -15.24
N GLU A 120 10.97 8.97 -15.15
CA GLU A 120 11.35 8.01 -16.21
C GLU A 120 10.62 8.23 -17.54
N GLU A 121 9.47 8.89 -17.54
CA GLU A 121 8.75 9.22 -18.78
C GLU A 121 9.36 10.42 -19.52
N LYS A 122 10.22 11.19 -18.85
CA LYS A 122 10.93 12.36 -19.42
C LYS A 122 12.37 12.06 -19.85
N SER A 123 12.92 10.88 -19.52
CA SER A 123 14.29 10.46 -19.88
C SER A 123 14.30 9.55 -21.10
#